data_AF-A0AAE3Q9K1-F1
#
_entry.id   AF-A0AAE3Q9K1-F1
#
_cell.length_a   1.000
_cell.length_b   1.000
_cell.length_c   1.000
_cell.angle_alpha   90.00
_cell.angle_beta   90.00
_cell.angle_gamma   90.00
#
_symmetry.space_group_name_H-M   'P 1'
#
loop_
_entity.id
_entity.type
_entity.pdbx_description
1 polymer ?
#
loop_
_entity_poly.entity_id
_entity_poly.type
_entity_poly.pdbx_seq_one_letter_code
_entity_poly.pdbx_strand_id
1 'polypeptide(L)'
;MITEIEVEGLGVMRPLNDWQVKALRKMRGPNRAIAPMAFGLGMTVRQFKTLPAEQRNQAWVAYTKLMSASSMDPKPDVPRKPRLPRPSERVPMDRMIELGRELLEVKKQLPHGHFQLWIEDKSGISVDQARRFMRAARDAA
;
A
#
# COMPACT_ATOMS: atom_id res chain seq x y z
N MET A 1 -8.93 -5.77 19.79
CA MET A 1 -8.29 -6.11 18.50
C MET A 1 -7.50 -7.39 18.68
N ILE A 2 -7.58 -8.32 17.73
CA ILE A 2 -6.74 -9.52 17.73
C ILE A 2 -5.55 -9.22 16.83
N THR A 3 -4.39 -8.98 17.43
CA THR A 3 -3.14 -8.70 16.70
C THR A 3 -2.25 -9.91 16.55
N GLU A 4 -2.50 -10.96 17.34
CA GLU A 4 -1.72 -12.19 17.38
C GLU A 4 -2.66 -13.37 17.66
N ILE A 5 -2.46 -14.48 16.95
CA ILE A 5 -3.19 -15.73 17.20
C ILE A 5 -2.18 -16.84 17.34
N GLU A 6 -2.16 -17.49 18.51
CA GLU A 6 -1.35 -18.69 18.71
C GLU A 6 -1.94 -19.84 17.88
N VAL A 7 -1.09 -20.48 17.08
CA VAL A 7 -1.41 -21.64 16.27
C VAL A 7 -0.61 -22.82 16.82
N GLU A 8 -1.34 -23.82 17.31
CA GLU A 8 -0.76 -25.00 17.95
C GLU A 8 0.29 -25.67 17.03
N GLY A 9 1.50 -25.85 17.55
CA GLY A 9 2.61 -26.47 16.82
C GLY A 9 3.25 -25.62 15.70
N LEU A 10 2.75 -24.41 15.43
CA LEU A 10 3.26 -23.51 14.37
C LEU A 10 3.73 -22.14 14.89
N GLY A 11 3.37 -21.78 16.12
CA GLY A 11 3.73 -20.52 16.76
C GLY A 11 2.68 -19.43 16.56
N VAL A 12 3.09 -18.17 16.68
CA VAL A 12 2.16 -17.03 16.69
C VAL A 12 1.98 -16.49 15.28
N MET A 13 0.74 -16.50 14.80
CA MET A 13 0.32 -15.87 13.54
C MET A 13 0.19 -14.35 13.74
N ARG A 14 0.91 -13.59 12.91
CA ARG A 14 0.94 -12.12 12.92
C ARG A 14 0.49 -11.51 11.59
N PRO A 15 -0.01 -10.26 11.59
CA PRO A 15 -0.28 -9.51 10.36
C PRO A 15 1.00 -9.30 9.58
N LEU A 16 0.87 -9.27 8.25
CA LEU A 16 1.99 -9.02 7.36
C LEU A 16 2.47 -7.58 7.49
N ASN A 17 3.78 -7.38 7.60
CA ASN A 17 4.36 -6.05 7.51
C ASN A 17 4.41 -5.54 6.06
N ASP A 18 4.64 -4.23 5.88
CA ASP A 18 4.66 -3.59 4.56
C ASP A 18 5.66 -4.22 3.58
N TRP A 19 6.80 -4.69 4.09
CA TRP A 19 7.81 -5.36 3.28
C TRP A 19 7.32 -6.72 2.76
N GLN A 20 6.68 -7.53 3.63
CA GLN A 20 6.07 -8.80 3.26
C GLN A 20 4.92 -8.61 2.26
N VAL A 21 4.10 -7.57 2.43
CA VAL A 21 3.04 -7.22 1.47
C VAL A 21 3.62 -6.85 0.11
N LYS A 22 4.72 -6.06 0.07
CA LYS A 22 5.43 -5.74 -1.18
C LYS A 22 6.02 -6.99 -1.84
N ALA A 23 6.61 -7.91 -1.06
CA ALA A 23 7.12 -9.17 -1.57
C ALA A 23 5.99 -10.05 -2.16
N LEU A 24 4.85 -10.14 -1.48
CA LEU A 24 3.67 -10.87 -1.93
C LEU A 24 3.13 -10.33 -3.27
N ARG A 25 3.11 -9.01 -3.46
CA ARG A 25 2.67 -8.38 -4.73
C ARG A 25 3.52 -8.79 -5.92
N LYS A 26 4.80 -9.09 -5.71
CA LYS A 26 5.73 -9.55 -6.75
C LYS A 26 5.56 -11.04 -7.08
N MET A 27 5.00 -11.83 -6.17
CA MET A 27 4.80 -13.27 -6.40
C MET A 27 3.66 -13.56 -7.38
N ARG A 28 3.90 -14.58 -8.22
CA ARG A 28 2.92 -15.12 -9.17
C ARG A 28 2.71 -16.63 -8.93
N GLY A 29 1.56 -17.13 -9.38
CA GLY A 29 1.25 -18.55 -9.33
C GLY A 29 0.78 -19.06 -7.96
N PRO A 30 0.76 -20.39 -7.76
CA PRO A 30 0.09 -21.05 -6.63
C PRO A 30 0.72 -20.71 -5.27
N ASN A 31 2.00 -20.35 -5.24
CA ASN A 31 2.70 -19.96 -4.02
C ASN A 31 2.11 -18.68 -3.39
N ARG A 32 1.47 -17.82 -4.19
CA ARG A 32 0.85 -16.58 -3.70
C ARG A 32 -0.31 -16.85 -2.75
N ALA A 33 -1.03 -17.95 -2.92
CA ALA A 33 -2.16 -18.31 -2.05
C ALA A 33 -1.70 -18.69 -0.64
N ILE A 34 -0.52 -19.29 -0.52
CA ILE A 34 0.01 -19.83 0.75
C ILE A 34 1.03 -18.91 1.44
N ALA A 35 1.63 -17.99 0.69
CA ALA A 35 2.64 -17.07 1.19
C ALA A 35 2.17 -16.19 2.39
N PRO A 36 0.92 -15.69 2.44
CA PRO A 36 0.46 -14.90 3.58
C PRO A 36 0.54 -15.66 4.91
N MET A 37 0.10 -16.92 4.93
CA MET A 37 0.15 -17.76 6.13
C MET A 37 1.58 -18.12 6.52
N ALA A 38 2.42 -18.47 5.53
CA ALA A 38 3.82 -18.80 5.78
C ALA A 38 4.55 -17.60 6.42
N PHE A 39 4.39 -16.42 5.85
CA PHE A 39 5.02 -15.19 6.34
C PHE A 39 4.47 -14.73 7.68
N GLY A 40 3.16 -14.88 7.90
CA GLY A 40 2.52 -14.57 9.18
C GLY A 40 3.01 -15.46 10.33
N LEU A 41 3.41 -16.70 10.04
CA LEU A 41 4.05 -17.63 10.99
C LEU A 41 5.58 -17.52 11.02
N GLY A 42 6.17 -16.55 10.31
CA GLY A 42 7.63 -16.35 10.30
C GLY A 42 8.42 -17.42 9.54
N MET A 43 7.79 -18.20 8.66
CA MET A 43 8.43 -19.26 7.89
C MET A 43 8.40 -19.02 6.38
N THR A 44 9.21 -19.79 5.65
CA THR A 44 9.25 -19.73 4.18
C THR A 44 8.09 -20.53 3.56
N VAL A 45 7.71 -20.19 2.33
CA VAL A 45 6.72 -20.96 1.54
C VAL A 45 7.14 -22.43 1.38
N ARG A 46 8.45 -22.70 1.30
CA ARG A 46 8.98 -24.07 1.21
C ARG A 46 8.70 -24.86 2.49
N GLN A 47 8.98 -24.27 3.66
CA GLN A 47 8.67 -24.88 4.97
C GLN A 47 7.16 -25.05 5.16
N PHE A 48 6.35 -24.09 4.71
CA PHE A 48 4.90 -24.19 4.80
C PHE A 48 4.34 -25.36 3.98
N LYS A 49 4.95 -25.68 2.83
CA LYS A 49 4.53 -26.83 2.01
C LYS A 49 4.85 -28.18 2.63
N THR A 50 5.87 -28.25 3.50
CA THR A 50 6.22 -29.50 4.19
C THR A 50 5.31 -29.78 5.39
N LEU A 51 4.44 -28.83 5.77
CA LEU A 51 3.53 -29.02 6.89
C LEU A 51 2.42 -30.05 6.57
N PRO A 52 2.02 -30.86 7.56
CA PRO A 52 0.80 -31.67 7.50
C PRO A 52 -0.41 -30.85 7.06
N ALA A 53 -1.37 -31.52 6.40
CA ALA A 53 -2.60 -30.86 5.95
C ALA A 53 -3.36 -30.19 7.11
N GLU A 54 -3.37 -30.83 8.28
CA GLU A 54 -4.02 -30.32 9.49
C GLU A 54 -3.43 -28.98 9.94
N GLN A 55 -2.10 -28.93 10.04
CA GLN A 55 -1.37 -27.70 10.40
C GLN A 55 -1.59 -26.58 9.38
N ARG A 56 -1.64 -26.91 8.08
CA ARG A 56 -1.97 -25.93 7.04
C ARG A 56 -3.40 -25.39 7.18
N ASN A 57 -4.35 -26.23 7.58
CA ASN A 57 -5.73 -25.82 7.81
C ASN A 57 -5.85 -24.91 9.04
N GLN A 58 -5.18 -25.26 10.15
CA GLN A 58 -5.12 -24.41 11.35
C GLN A 58 -4.52 -23.03 11.04
N ALA A 59 -3.44 -22.98 10.26
CA ALA A 59 -2.85 -21.74 9.79
C ALA A 59 -3.82 -20.90 8.94
N TRP A 60 -4.62 -21.54 8.08
CA TRP A 60 -5.64 -20.88 7.28
C TRP A 60 -6.73 -20.26 8.17
N VAL A 61 -7.27 -21.03 9.12
CA VAL A 61 -8.30 -20.56 10.07
C VAL A 61 -7.79 -19.36 10.88
N ALA A 62 -6.56 -19.46 11.41
CA ALA A 62 -5.94 -18.37 12.16
C ALA A 62 -5.77 -17.12 11.29
N TYR A 63 -5.24 -17.25 10.07
CA TYR A 63 -5.07 -16.14 9.14
C TYR A 63 -6.41 -15.49 8.77
N THR A 64 -7.45 -16.28 8.47
CA THR A 64 -8.79 -15.75 8.16
C THR A 64 -9.40 -15.02 9.36
N LYS A 65 -9.23 -15.52 10.58
CA LYS A 65 -9.72 -14.86 11.80
C LYS A 65 -8.99 -13.53 12.04
N LEU A 66 -7.67 -13.51 11.82
CA LEU A 66 -6.84 -12.32 11.94
C LEU A 66 -7.18 -11.25 10.90
N MET A 67 -7.48 -11.67 9.66
CA MET A 67 -7.81 -10.78 8.54
C MET A 67 -9.31 -10.51 8.40
N SER A 68 -10.15 -11.02 9.30
CA SER A 68 -11.58 -10.73 9.28
C SER A 68 -11.81 -9.25 9.57
N ALA A 69 -12.86 -8.67 8.99
CA ALA A 69 -13.15 -7.23 9.09
C ALA A 69 -13.29 -6.73 10.54
N SER A 70 -13.62 -7.62 11.48
CA SER A 70 -13.71 -7.32 12.91
C SER A 70 -12.36 -7.19 13.62
N SER A 71 -11.29 -7.70 13.00
CA SER A 71 -9.92 -7.70 13.52
C SER A 71 -9.03 -6.61 12.90
N MET A 72 -9.42 -6.07 11.75
CA MET A 72 -8.71 -4.96 11.10
C MET A 72 -9.21 -3.62 11.62
N ASP A 73 -8.29 -2.69 11.86
CA ASP A 73 -8.65 -1.29 12.12
C ASP A 73 -9.58 -0.80 11.00
N PRO A 74 -10.75 -0.21 11.33
CA PRO A 74 -11.52 0.50 10.33
C PRO A 74 -10.58 1.55 9.74
N LYS A 75 -10.29 1.40 8.45
CA LYS A 75 -9.46 2.37 7.72
C LYS A 75 -10.07 3.74 8.03
N PRO A 76 -9.30 4.73 8.53
CA PRO A 76 -9.86 6.03 8.85
C PRO A 76 -10.67 6.50 7.65
N ASP A 77 -11.87 7.04 7.90
CA ASP A 77 -12.70 7.68 6.87
C ASP A 77 -12.03 8.99 6.46
N VAL A 78 -10.88 8.85 5.81
CA VAL A 78 -10.20 9.96 5.17
C VAL A 78 -10.98 10.18 3.87
N PRO A 79 -11.53 11.40 3.64
CA PRO A 79 -12.14 11.70 2.36
C PRO A 79 -11.17 11.29 1.27
N ARG A 80 -11.64 10.42 0.36
CA ARG A 80 -10.81 9.89 -0.74
C ARG A 80 -10.37 11.07 -1.58
N LYS A 81 -9.17 11.60 -1.31
CA LYS A 81 -8.54 12.59 -2.19
C LYS A 81 -8.54 11.97 -3.59
N PRO A 82 -9.06 12.68 -4.61
CA PRO A 82 -9.13 12.11 -5.94
C PRO A 82 -7.73 11.70 -6.36
N ARG A 83 -7.63 10.45 -6.86
CA ARG A 83 -6.34 9.85 -7.24
C ARG A 83 -5.56 10.81 -8.14
N LEU A 84 -4.25 10.89 -7.91
CA LEU A 84 -3.40 11.65 -8.80
C LEU A 84 -3.39 11.00 -10.20
N PRO A 85 -3.30 11.78 -11.28
CA PRO A 85 -3.38 11.25 -12.64
C PRO A 85 -2.19 10.36 -12.97
N ARG A 86 -2.39 9.35 -13.82
CA ARG A 86 -1.25 8.55 -14.33
C ARG A 86 -0.41 9.37 -15.33
N PRO A 87 0.88 9.01 -15.57
CA PRO A 87 1.73 9.69 -16.55
C PRO A 87 1.11 9.89 -17.94
N SER A 88 0.38 8.91 -18.44
CA SER A 88 -0.26 8.90 -19.76
C SER A 88 -1.75 9.33 -19.74
N GLU A 89 -2.30 9.67 -18.58
CA GLU A 89 -3.71 10.03 -18.46
C GLU A 89 -3.95 11.44 -18.97
N ARG A 90 -4.95 11.63 -19.85
CA ARG A 90 -5.36 12.95 -20.31
C ARG A 90 -6.13 13.64 -19.18
N VAL A 91 -5.54 14.70 -18.64
CA VAL A 91 -6.13 15.48 -17.54
C VAL A 91 -6.84 16.70 -18.13
N PRO A 92 -8.14 16.93 -17.81
CA PRO A 92 -8.84 18.14 -18.24
C PRO A 92 -8.23 19.39 -17.59
N MET A 93 -8.35 20.55 -18.25
CA MET A 93 -7.67 21.79 -17.83
C MET A 93 -8.01 22.21 -16.39
N ASP A 94 -9.29 22.17 -16.02
CA ASP A 94 -9.74 22.56 -14.67
C ASP A 94 -9.09 21.70 -13.58
N ARG A 95 -8.96 20.39 -13.86
CA ARG A 95 -8.29 19.45 -12.94
C ARG A 95 -6.79 19.70 -12.88
N MET A 96 -6.15 20.14 -13.97
CA MET A 96 -4.74 20.54 -13.95
C MET A 96 -4.52 21.79 -13.09
N ILE A 97 -5.43 22.75 -13.14
CA ILE A 97 -5.38 23.98 -12.32
C ILE A 97 -5.55 23.64 -10.84
N GLU A 98 -6.55 22.81 -10.48
CA GLU A 98 -6.78 22.36 -9.11
C GLU A 98 -5.54 21.67 -8.52
N LEU A 99 -4.99 20.69 -9.24
CA LEU A 99 -3.77 19.97 -8.85
C LEU A 99 -2.56 20.90 -8.77
N GLY A 100 -2.44 21.86 -9.69
CA GLY A 100 -1.35 22.83 -9.68
C GLY A 100 -1.37 23.75 -8.46
N ARG A 101 -2.57 24.15 -7.98
CA ARG A 101 -2.74 24.93 -6.74
C ARG A 101 -2.33 24.11 -5.51
N GLU A 102 -2.76 22.85 -5.42
CA GLU A 102 -2.35 21.94 -4.35
C GLU A 102 -0.82 21.77 -4.30
N LEU A 103 -0.19 21.57 -5.46
CA LEU A 103 1.27 21.43 -5.57
C LEU A 103 2.02 22.70 -5.15
N LEU A 104 1.47 23.88 -5.44
CA LEU A 104 2.05 25.15 -5.01
C LEU A 104 1.97 25.31 -3.49
N GLU A 105 0.87 24.93 -2.85
CA GLU A 105 0.72 24.97 -1.39
C GLU A 105 1.68 24.02 -0.69
N VAL A 106 1.80 22.77 -1.18
CA VAL A 106 2.80 21.83 -0.67
C VAL A 106 4.21 22.36 -0.86
N LYS A 107 4.50 22.98 -2.01
CA LYS A 107 5.83 23.56 -2.28
C LYS A 107 6.19 24.68 -1.31
N LYS A 108 5.22 25.49 -0.86
CA LYS A 108 5.46 26.55 0.15
C LYS A 108 5.83 25.98 1.52
N GLN A 109 5.30 24.80 1.86
CA GLN A 109 5.52 24.14 3.15
C GLN A 109 6.84 23.34 3.19
N LEU A 110 7.45 23.08 2.03
CA LEU A 110 8.67 22.29 1.93
C LEU A 110 9.92 23.18 1.89
N PRO A 111 11.03 22.77 2.55
CA PRO A 111 12.32 23.42 2.38
C PRO A 111 12.79 23.40 0.93
N HIS A 112 13.67 24.34 0.59
CA HIS A 112 14.25 24.41 -0.75
C HIS A 112 14.90 23.06 -1.16
N GLY A 113 14.75 22.66 -2.42
CA GLY A 113 15.24 21.38 -2.95
C GLY A 113 14.41 20.13 -2.60
N HIS A 114 13.55 20.17 -1.58
CA HIS A 114 12.81 18.97 -1.13
C HIS A 114 11.56 18.65 -1.95
N PHE A 115 11.10 19.61 -2.75
CA PHE A 115 9.89 19.45 -3.56
C PHE A 115 10.01 18.32 -4.59
N GLN A 116 11.19 18.15 -5.22
CA GLN A 116 11.37 17.10 -6.23
C GLN A 116 11.35 15.71 -5.60
N LEU A 117 12.08 15.54 -4.47
CA LEU A 117 12.08 14.28 -3.71
C LEU A 117 10.66 13.93 -3.21
N TRP A 118 9.89 14.94 -2.78
CA TRP A 118 8.51 14.74 -2.38
C TRP A 118 7.62 14.29 -3.55
N ILE A 119 7.81 14.81 -4.75
CA ILE A 119 7.07 14.36 -5.94
C ILE A 119 7.35 12.88 -6.21
N GLU A 120 8.63 12.51 -6.23
CA GLU A 120 9.08 11.15 -6.56
C GLU A 120 8.61 10.12 -5.51
N ASP A 121 8.60 10.47 -4.22
CA ASP A 121 8.22 9.55 -3.13
C ASP A 121 6.72 9.55 -2.79
N LYS A 122 6.05 10.71 -2.79
CA LYS A 122 4.70 10.86 -2.23
C LYS A 122 3.60 11.06 -3.28
N SER A 123 3.90 11.66 -4.42
CA SER A 123 2.86 12.10 -5.36
C SER A 123 2.55 11.04 -6.43
N GLY A 124 3.51 10.20 -6.81
CA GLY A 124 3.30 9.20 -7.88
C GLY A 124 3.05 9.79 -9.28
N ILE A 125 3.27 11.11 -9.47
CA ILE A 125 3.30 11.79 -10.77
C ILE A 125 4.74 12.15 -11.14
N SER A 126 5.01 12.38 -12.43
CA SER A 126 6.35 12.83 -12.83
C SER A 126 6.58 14.30 -12.47
N VAL A 127 7.86 14.67 -12.29
CA VAL A 127 8.28 16.07 -12.04
C VAL A 127 7.79 17.00 -13.16
N ASP A 128 7.80 16.53 -14.41
CA ASP A 128 7.33 17.31 -15.55
C ASP A 128 5.81 17.51 -15.54
N GLN A 129 5.04 16.49 -15.12
CA GLN A 129 3.60 16.64 -14.91
C GLN A 129 3.31 17.68 -13.81
N ALA A 130 4.03 17.60 -12.70
CA ALA A 130 3.89 18.57 -11.61
C ALA A 130 4.18 20.00 -12.09
N ARG A 131 5.28 20.21 -12.83
CA ARG A 131 5.61 21.51 -13.44
C ARG A 131 4.52 22.00 -14.39
N ARG A 132 3.97 21.12 -15.23
CA ARG A 132 2.87 21.46 -16.15
C ARG A 132 1.62 21.90 -15.42
N PHE A 133 1.21 21.19 -14.37
CA PHE A 133 0.04 21.54 -13.55
C PHE A 133 0.25 22.87 -12.81
N MET A 134 1.41 23.04 -12.18
CA MET A 134 1.75 24.30 -11.50
C MET A 134 1.79 25.50 -12.45
N ARG A 135 2.25 25.30 -13.69
CA ARG A 135 2.21 26.35 -14.73
C ARG A 135 0.77 26.69 -15.10
N ALA A 136 -0.07 25.70 -15.39
CA ALA A 136 -1.49 25.93 -15.67
C ALA A 136 -2.20 26.67 -14.54
N ALA A 137 -1.89 26.36 -13.28
CA ALA A 137 -2.43 27.05 -12.12
C ALA A 137 -1.95 28.50 -11.96
N ARG A 138 -0.72 28.81 -12.39
CA ARG A 138 -0.17 30.18 -12.40
C ARG A 138 -0.75 31.00 -13.55
N ASP A 139 -0.93 30.39 -14.71
CA ASP A 139 -1.48 31.05 -15.90
C ASP A 139 -2.99 31.34 -15.77
N ALA A 140 -3.68 30.63 -14.86
CA ALA A 140 -5.10 30.81 -14.55
C ALA A 140 -5.36 31.66 -13.27
N ALA A 141 -4.33 32.26 -12.69
CA ALA A 141 -4.41 33.14 -11.52
C ALA A 141 -4.19 34.60 -11.94
#